data_AF-S4MVV6-F1
#
_entry.id   AF-S4MVV6-F1
#
_cell.length_a   1.000
_cell.length_b   1.000
_cell.length_c   1.000
_cell.angle_alpha   90.00
_cell.angle_beta   90.00
_cell.angle_gamma   90.00
#
_symmetry.space_group_name_H-M   'P 1'
#
loop_
_entity.id
_entity.type
_entity.pdbx_description
1 polymer ?
#
loop_
_entity_poly.entity_id
_entity_poly.type
_entity_poly.pdbx_seq_one_letter_code
_entity_poly.pdbx_strand_id
1 'polypeptide(L)'
;MQRVAQHLADGLTPHEIATETELSAVTVRQYVRDIRESLHCPPRCKPPVIVHRLFAAQQVAPPTTDRPTPKLSPEQQLLLQAVAEHSNPHDIAVAAKIAPADVRAAHDELLDKTGAANTTQLVVLAHAWGLLGTRPAATTESGASQ
;
A
#
# COMPACT_ATOMS: atom_id res chain seq x y z
N MET A 1 -19.51 1.73 -1.68
CA MET A 1 -18.13 1.19 -1.60
C MET A 1 -17.05 2.26 -1.61
N GLN A 2 -17.16 3.33 -2.41
CA GLN A 2 -16.11 4.37 -2.49
C GLN A 2 -15.75 5.00 -1.13
N ARG A 3 -16.73 5.22 -0.23
CA ARG A 3 -16.46 5.64 1.16
C ARG A 3 -15.62 4.65 1.96
N VAL A 4 -15.88 3.34 1.82
CA VAL A 4 -15.07 2.30 2.48
C VAL A 4 -13.66 2.24 1.88
N ALA A 5 -13.52 2.42 0.58
CA ALA A 5 -12.21 2.52 -0.07
C ALA A 5 -11.41 3.73 0.44
N GLN A 6 -12.08 4.88 0.59
CA GLN A 6 -11.48 6.07 1.19
C GLN A 6 -11.03 5.81 2.63
N HIS A 7 -11.89 5.26 3.49
CA HIS A 7 -11.49 4.99 4.88
C HIS A 7 -10.37 3.96 5.02
N LEU A 8 -10.31 2.96 4.13
CA LEU A 8 -9.15 2.05 4.07
C LEU A 8 -7.86 2.81 3.70
N ALA A 9 -7.96 3.72 2.73
CA ALA A 9 -6.86 4.58 2.31
C ALA A 9 -6.45 5.60 3.38
N ASP A 10 -7.37 6.00 4.25
CA ASP A 10 -7.10 6.82 5.43
C ASP A 10 -6.47 6.01 6.59
N GLY A 11 -6.32 4.69 6.40
CA GLY A 11 -5.66 3.80 7.36
C GLY A 11 -6.58 3.19 8.42
N LEU A 12 -7.91 3.35 8.31
CA LEU A 12 -8.85 2.78 9.27
C LEU A 12 -8.96 1.26 9.11
N THR A 13 -9.11 0.59 10.24
CA THR A 13 -9.43 -0.83 10.32
C THR A 13 -10.89 -1.10 9.95
N PRO A 14 -11.25 -2.31 9.51
CA PRO A 14 -12.65 -2.65 9.21
C PRO A 14 -13.64 -2.39 10.37
N HIS A 15 -13.17 -2.42 11.62
CA HIS A 15 -13.98 -2.12 12.79
C HIS A 15 -14.22 -0.60 12.93
N GLU A 16 -13.18 0.21 12.77
CA GLU A 16 -13.31 1.68 12.77
C GLU A 16 -14.20 2.13 11.61
N ILE A 17 -14.03 1.55 10.42
CA ILE A 17 -14.91 1.82 9.27
C ILE A 17 -16.36 1.48 9.59
N ALA A 18 -16.63 0.33 10.21
CA ALA A 18 -17.99 -0.05 10.61
C ALA A 18 -18.61 0.99 11.56
N THR A 19 -17.81 1.52 12.48
CA THR A 19 -18.22 2.57 13.42
C THR A 19 -18.51 3.89 12.69
N GLU A 20 -17.58 4.38 11.86
CA GLU A 20 -17.69 5.65 11.13
C GLU A 20 -18.80 5.65 10.07
N THR A 21 -19.14 4.47 9.53
CA THR A 21 -20.14 4.34 8.46
C THR A 21 -21.49 3.83 8.94
N GLU A 22 -21.63 3.53 10.24
CA GLU A 22 -22.80 2.86 10.84
C GLU A 22 -23.19 1.55 10.12
N LEU A 23 -22.21 0.91 9.46
CA LEU A 23 -22.39 -0.36 8.77
C LEU A 23 -22.03 -1.52 9.70
N SER A 24 -22.63 -2.69 9.44
CA SER A 24 -22.20 -3.90 10.13
C SER A 24 -20.76 -4.27 9.74
N ALA A 25 -20.00 -4.83 10.69
CA ALA A 25 -18.66 -5.34 10.42
C ALA A 25 -18.63 -6.46 9.37
N VAL A 26 -19.75 -7.15 9.14
CA VAL A 26 -19.90 -8.15 8.06
C VAL A 26 -19.98 -7.44 6.71
N THR A 27 -20.80 -6.39 6.61
CA THR A 27 -20.95 -5.57 5.40
C THR A 27 -19.63 -4.91 5.00
N VAL A 28 -18.90 -4.33 5.97
CA VAL A 28 -17.58 -3.73 5.70
C VAL A 28 -16.60 -4.78 5.17
N ARG A 29 -16.55 -5.97 5.78
CA ARG A 29 -15.70 -7.07 5.30
C ARG A 29 -16.06 -7.53 3.89
N GLN A 30 -17.35 -7.57 3.55
CA GLN A 30 -17.79 -7.87 2.19
C GLN A 30 -17.33 -6.78 1.21
N TYR A 31 -17.49 -5.50 1.54
CA TYR A 31 -17.01 -4.41 0.68
C TYR A 31 -15.49 -4.41 0.51
N VAL A 32 -14.73 -4.68 1.58
CA VAL A 32 -13.26 -4.84 1.47
C VAL A 32 -12.90 -5.99 0.52
N ARG A 33 -13.65 -7.10 0.57
CA ARG A 33 -13.48 -8.22 -0.35
C ARG A 33 -13.79 -7.81 -1.79
N ASP A 34 -14.91 -7.12 -2.03
CA ASP A 34 -15.32 -6.69 -3.36
C ASP A 34 -14.32 -5.68 -3.96
N ILE A 35 -13.80 -4.76 -3.15
CA ILE A 35 -12.72 -3.83 -3.53
C ILE A 35 -11.44 -4.59 -3.89
N ARG A 36 -11.06 -5.59 -3.09
CA ARG A 36 -9.88 -6.43 -3.38
C ARG A 36 -10.04 -7.17 -4.71
N GLU A 37 -11.23 -7.68 -4.99
CA GLU A 37 -11.54 -8.38 -6.24
C GLU A 37 -11.51 -7.41 -7.43
N SER A 38 -12.09 -6.21 -7.32
CA SER A 38 -12.07 -5.20 -8.39
C SER A 38 -10.66 -4.69 -8.71
N LEU A 39 -9.78 -4.64 -7.71
CA LEU A 39 -8.37 -4.27 -7.86
C LEU A 39 -7.48 -5.44 -8.35
N HIS A 40 -8.05 -6.61 -8.61
CA HIS A 40 -7.33 -7.83 -9.00
C HIS A 40 -6.20 -8.18 -8.01
N CYS A 41 -6.41 -7.90 -6.72
CA CYS A 41 -5.45 -8.20 -5.68
C CYS A 41 -5.45 -9.71 -5.37
N PRO A 42 -4.29 -10.29 -5.00
CA PRO A 42 -4.22 -11.69 -4.61
C PRO A 42 -5.23 -12.07 -3.50
N PRO A 43 -5.71 -13.32 -3.47
CA PRO A 43 -6.51 -13.83 -2.37
C PRO A 43 -5.84 -13.56 -1.02
N ARG A 44 -6.59 -12.99 -0.08
CA ARG A 44 -6.15 -12.75 1.31
C ARG A 44 -4.92 -11.85 1.44
N CYS A 45 -4.66 -10.96 0.48
CA CYS A 45 -3.64 -9.93 0.65
C CYS A 45 -3.96 -9.03 1.85
N LYS A 46 -2.91 -8.57 2.53
CA LYS A 46 -3.00 -7.70 3.70
C LYS A 46 -3.48 -6.29 3.30
N PRO A 47 -4.07 -5.51 4.24
CA PRO A 47 -4.54 -4.15 3.98
C PRO A 47 -3.55 -3.21 3.26
N PRO A 48 -2.23 -3.19 3.57
CA PRO A 48 -1.29 -2.32 2.87
C PRO A 48 -1.27 -2.52 1.36
N VAL A 49 -1.44 -3.77 0.89
CA VAL A 49 -1.48 -4.09 -0.55
C VAL A 49 -2.74 -3.53 -1.21
N ILE A 50 -3.88 -3.62 -0.54
CA ILE A 50 -5.14 -3.07 -1.04
C ILE A 50 -5.03 -1.55 -1.14
N VAL A 51 -4.51 -0.89 -0.10
CA VAL A 51 -4.32 0.56 -0.05
C VAL A 51 -3.34 1.03 -1.14
N HIS A 52 -2.19 0.35 -1.28
CA HIS A 52 -1.25 0.64 -2.37
C HIS A 52 -1.93 0.56 -3.73
N ARG A 53 -2.76 -0.47 -3.97
CA ARG A 53 -3.47 -0.67 -5.24
C ARG A 53 -4.58 0.35 -5.48
N LEU A 54 -5.28 0.81 -4.44
CA LEU A 54 -6.27 1.90 -4.55
C LEU A 54 -5.62 3.18 -5.08
N PHE A 55 -4.48 3.57 -4.50
CA PHE A 55 -3.73 4.74 -4.93
C PHE A 55 -3.09 4.55 -6.31
N ALA A 56 -2.44 3.41 -6.56
CA ALA A 56 -1.80 3.12 -7.84
C ALA A 56 -2.81 3.07 -9.01
N ALA A 57 -4.04 2.63 -8.75
CA ALA A 57 -5.14 2.64 -9.72
C ALA A 57 -5.90 3.98 -9.77
N GLN A 58 -5.49 4.99 -8.99
CA GLN A 58 -6.12 6.31 -8.90
C GLN A 58 -7.62 6.26 -8.53
N GLN A 59 -8.07 5.19 -7.87
CA GLN A 59 -9.46 5.08 -7.38
C GLN A 59 -9.69 5.94 -6.15
N VAL A 60 -8.62 6.23 -5.42
CA VAL A 60 -8.57 7.14 -4.28
C VAL A 60 -7.33 8.02 -4.43
N ALA A 61 -7.43 9.29 -4.10
CA ALA A 61 -6.28 10.19 -4.05
C ALA A 61 -5.49 9.98 -2.76
N PRO A 62 -4.14 9.90 -2.80
CA PRO A 62 -3.33 9.94 -1.59
C PRO A 62 -3.63 11.20 -0.76
N PRO A 63 -3.63 11.11 0.57
CA PRO A 63 -3.76 12.30 1.40
C PRO A 63 -2.54 13.22 1.21
N THR A 64 -2.73 14.51 1.45
CA THR A 64 -1.62 15.45 1.59
C THR A 64 -0.97 15.30 2.96
N THR A 65 0.34 15.56 3.05
CA THR A 65 1.07 15.52 4.32
C THR A 65 2.04 16.68 4.42
N ASP A 66 2.06 17.35 5.57
CA ASP A 66 3.07 18.38 5.89
C ASP A 66 4.35 17.76 6.45
N ARG A 67 4.39 16.44 6.66
CA ARG A 67 5.57 15.74 7.17
C ARG A 67 6.68 15.78 6.12
N PRO A 68 7.94 16.11 6.49
CA PRO A 68 9.03 16.12 5.54
C PRO A 68 9.27 14.73 4.96
N THR A 69 9.53 14.65 3.65
CA THR A 69 9.86 13.38 2.99
C THR A 69 11.15 12.79 3.56
N PRO A 70 11.15 11.55 4.07
CA PRO A 70 12.33 10.91 4.61
C PRO A 70 13.33 10.58 3.51
N LYS A 71 14.63 10.68 3.82
CA LYS A 71 15.71 10.27 2.91
C LYS A 71 15.94 8.76 3.04
N LEU A 72 15.37 7.98 2.13
CA LEU A 72 15.54 6.52 2.10
C LEU A 72 16.76 6.12 1.28
N SER A 73 17.48 5.07 1.73
CA SER A 73 18.50 4.43 0.88
C SER A 73 17.83 3.63 -0.25
N PRO A 74 18.57 3.22 -1.29
CA PRO A 74 18.02 2.36 -2.35
C PRO A 74 17.43 1.05 -1.81
N GLU A 75 18.05 0.44 -0.81
CA GLU A 75 17.58 -0.79 -0.16
C GLU A 75 16.27 -0.55 0.61
N GLN A 76 16.18 0.57 1.33
CA GLN A 76 14.95 0.98 2.03
C GLN A 76 13.82 1.29 1.06
N GLN A 77 14.12 1.87 -0.10
CA GLN A 77 13.16 2.11 -1.17
C GLN A 77 12.64 0.79 -1.79
N LEU A 78 13.52 -0.19 -2.00
CA LEU A 78 13.13 -1.53 -2.45
C LEU A 78 12.25 -2.24 -1.42
N LEU A 79 12.61 -2.16 -0.13
CA LEU A 79 11.79 -2.72 0.94
C LEU A 79 10.42 -2.04 1.02
N LEU A 80 10.37 -0.71 0.90
CA LEU A 80 9.12 0.06 0.87
C LEU A 80 8.20 -0.42 -0.27
N GLN A 81 8.75 -0.61 -1.47
CA GLN A 81 7.98 -1.15 -2.59
C GLN A 81 7.53 -2.60 -2.34
N ALA A 82 8.41 -3.44 -1.80
CA ALA A 82 8.11 -4.83 -1.52
C ALA A 82 6.96 -5.01 -0.51
N VAL A 83 6.95 -4.23 0.59
CA VAL A 83 5.87 -4.31 1.59
C VAL A 83 4.55 -3.71 1.10
N ALA A 84 4.60 -2.84 0.09
CA ALA A 84 3.41 -2.28 -0.56
C ALA A 84 2.79 -3.26 -1.56
N GLU A 85 3.60 -4.10 -2.21
CA GLU A 85 3.14 -5.00 -3.27
C GLU A 85 2.86 -6.44 -2.79
N HIS A 86 3.51 -6.86 -1.69
CA HIS A 86 3.47 -8.25 -1.23
C HIS A 86 2.98 -8.39 0.22
N SER A 87 2.26 -9.48 0.49
CA SER A 87 1.75 -9.80 1.84
C SER A 87 2.56 -10.88 2.56
N ASN A 88 3.22 -11.74 1.79
CA ASN A 88 4.01 -12.88 2.25
C ASN A 88 5.44 -12.43 2.57
N PRO A 89 5.96 -12.73 3.77
CA PRO A 89 7.34 -12.39 4.14
C PRO A 89 8.41 -12.89 3.17
N HIS A 90 8.21 -14.07 2.57
CA HIS A 90 9.16 -14.60 1.59
C HIS A 90 9.22 -13.75 0.33
N ASP A 91 8.06 -13.42 -0.25
CA ASP A 91 7.98 -12.59 -1.45
C ASP A 91 8.51 -11.17 -1.19
N ILE A 92 8.27 -10.64 0.02
CA ILE A 92 8.84 -9.37 0.47
C ILE A 92 10.37 -9.44 0.49
N ALA A 93 10.96 -10.49 1.07
CA ALA A 93 12.41 -10.66 1.13
C ALA A 93 13.04 -10.69 -0.27
N VAL A 94 12.43 -11.46 -1.18
CA VAL A 94 12.87 -11.60 -2.57
C VAL A 94 12.79 -10.25 -3.30
N ALA A 95 11.65 -9.56 -3.22
CA ALA A 95 11.47 -8.27 -3.88
C ALA A 95 12.38 -7.17 -3.30
N ALA A 96 12.58 -7.17 -1.99
CA ALA A 96 13.47 -6.23 -1.29
C ALA A 96 14.96 -6.57 -1.45
N LYS A 97 15.30 -7.73 -2.01
CA LYS A 97 16.67 -8.25 -2.17
C LYS A 97 17.45 -8.34 -0.85
N ILE A 98 16.78 -8.74 0.22
CA ILE A 98 17.37 -8.95 1.55
C ILE A 98 17.16 -10.39 2.00
N ALA A 99 17.98 -10.84 2.96
CA ALA A 99 17.81 -12.17 3.52
C ALA A 99 16.47 -12.23 4.30
N PRO A 100 15.72 -13.35 4.25
CA PRO A 100 14.46 -13.48 4.97
C PRO A 100 14.57 -13.21 6.48
N ALA A 101 15.72 -13.51 7.08
CA ALA A 101 16.00 -13.25 8.50
C ALA A 101 16.06 -11.76 8.84
N ASP A 102 16.42 -10.91 7.87
CA ASP A 102 16.65 -9.47 8.09
C ASP A 102 15.40 -8.64 7.83
N VAL A 103 14.38 -9.21 7.17
CA VAL A 103 13.14 -8.49 6.78
C VAL A 103 12.49 -7.79 7.96
N ARG A 104 12.42 -8.47 9.12
CA ARG A 104 11.78 -7.89 10.31
C ARG A 104 12.53 -6.66 10.80
N ALA A 105 13.85 -6.78 10.98
CA ALA A 105 14.67 -5.68 11.48
C ALA A 105 14.68 -4.48 10.49
N ALA A 106 14.81 -4.76 9.19
CA ALA A 106 14.80 -3.73 8.16
C ALA A 106 13.43 -3.03 8.04
N HIS A 107 12.33 -3.76 8.23
CA HIS A 107 10.99 -3.19 8.23
C HIS A 107 10.73 -2.35 9.49
N ASP A 108 11.17 -2.80 10.67
CA ASP A 108 11.10 -2.02 11.91
C ASP A 108 11.90 -0.70 11.77
N GLU A 109 13.12 -0.76 11.22
CA GLU A 109 13.92 0.45 10.93
C GLU A 109 13.21 1.40 9.95
N LEU A 110 12.56 0.87 8.92
CA LEU A 110 11.81 1.67 7.95
C LEU A 110 10.61 2.35 8.60
N LEU A 111 9.89 1.68 9.51
CA LEU A 111 8.79 2.28 10.28
C LEU A 111 9.30 3.41 11.18
N ASP A 112 10.40 3.17 11.91
CA ASP A 112 10.99 4.18 12.80
C ASP A 112 11.45 5.42 12.02
N LYS A 113 12.15 5.21 10.91
CA LYS A 113 12.69 6.28 10.05
C LYS A 113 11.59 7.13 9.40
N THR A 114 10.44 6.54 9.14
CA THR A 114 9.28 7.21 8.53
C THR A 114 8.29 7.75 9.57
N GLY A 115 8.42 7.35 10.82
CA GLY A 115 7.45 7.64 11.88
C GLY A 115 6.07 7.03 11.63
N ALA A 116 6.01 5.91 10.90
CA ALA A 116 4.79 5.18 10.64
C ALA A 116 4.53 4.16 11.76
N ALA A 117 3.32 4.14 12.30
CA ALA A 117 2.93 3.22 13.37
C ALA A 117 2.76 1.76 12.89
N ASN A 118 2.50 1.56 11.59
CA ASN A 118 2.37 0.25 10.97
C ASN A 118 2.55 0.33 9.46
N THR A 119 2.61 -0.83 8.78
CA THR A 119 2.81 -0.94 7.33
C THR A 119 1.73 -0.26 6.50
N THR A 120 0.46 -0.24 6.96
CA THR A 120 -0.61 0.46 6.22
C THR A 120 -0.33 1.96 6.23
N GLN A 121 -0.03 2.54 7.40
CA GLN A 121 0.31 3.95 7.50
C GLN A 121 1.59 4.30 6.73
N LEU A 122 2.58 3.40 6.72
CA LEU A 122 3.79 3.53 5.91
C LEU A 122 3.45 3.69 4.42
N VAL A 123 2.58 2.82 3.88
CA VAL A 123 2.15 2.89 2.48
C VAL A 123 1.40 4.18 2.17
N VAL A 124 0.51 4.63 3.06
CA VAL A 124 -0.23 5.89 2.91
C VAL A 124 0.74 7.08 2.86
N LEU A 125 1.66 7.18 3.82
CA LEU A 125 2.65 8.26 3.86
C LEU A 125 3.57 8.22 2.65
N ALA A 126 3.99 7.03 2.22
CA ALA A 126 4.84 6.88 1.05
C ALA A 126 4.15 7.34 -0.25
N HIS A 127 2.84 7.13 -0.39
CA HIS A 127 2.07 7.73 -1.49
C HIS A 127 1.93 9.25 -1.34
N ALA A 128 1.67 9.75 -0.12
CA ALA A 128 1.61 11.19 0.15
C ALA A 128 2.93 11.92 -0.16
N TRP A 129 4.07 11.27 0.05
CA TRP A 129 5.40 11.77 -0.31
C TRP A 129 5.79 11.52 -1.78
N GLY A 130 4.99 10.79 -2.55
CA GLY A 130 5.31 10.40 -3.93
C GLY A 130 6.40 9.33 -4.08
N LEU A 131 6.74 8.62 -3.00
CA LEU A 131 7.79 7.57 -3.00
C LEU A 131 7.31 6.25 -3.62
N LEU A 132 6.02 5.95 -3.58
CA LEU A 132 5.42 4.74 -4.19
C LEU A 132 4.70 5.05 -5.51
N GLY A 133 5.22 6.04 -6.27
CA GLY A 133 4.59 6.60 -7.47
C GLY A 133 3.97 5.56 -8.41
N THR A 134 2.94 6.01 -9.17
CA THR A 134 2.23 5.18 -10.13
C THR A 134 3.23 4.45 -11.02
N ARG A 135 3.26 3.12 -10.93
CA ARG A 135 3.99 2.24 -11.85
C ARG A 135 3.86 2.84 -13.26
N PRO A 136 4.96 3.17 -13.97
CA PRO A 136 4.86 3.59 -15.35
C PRO A 136 4.02 2.53 -16.07
N ALA A 137 2.88 2.92 -16.64
CA ALA A 137 2.23 2.09 -17.63
C ALA A 137 3.32 1.78 -18.65
N ALA A 138 3.63 0.49 -18.83
CA ALA A 138 4.62 0.06 -19.80
C ALA A 138 4.33 0.81 -21.10
N THR A 139 5.24 1.69 -21.47
CA THR A 139 5.21 2.39 -22.75
C THR A 139 5.23 1.28 -23.79
N THR A 140 4.06 0.95 -24.35
CA THR A 140 4.02 0.19 -25.58
C THR A 140 4.66 1.11 -26.61
N GLU A 141 5.94 0.92 -26.87
CA GLU A 141 6.60 1.38 -28.08
C GLU A 141 5.89 0.69 -29.26
N SER A 142 4.78 1.29 -29.70
CA SER A 142 4.21 1.01 -31.01
C SER A 142 5.09 1.73 -32.01
N GLY A 143 6.23 1.12 -32.34
CA GLY A 143 6.96 1.43 -33.55
C GLY A 143 6.06 1.14 -34.75
N ALA A 144 5.46 2.19 -35.29
CA ALA A 144 4.99 2.22 -36.67
C ALA A 144 5.86 3.23 -37.40
N SER A 145 7.01 2.75 -37.87
CA SER A 145 7.77 3.43 -38.91
C SER A 145 7.04 3.25 -40.25
N GLN A 146 7.15 4.32 -41.03
CA GLN A 146 6.58 4.61 -42.34
C GLN A 146 6.55 3.48 -43.37
#